data_AF-A0A1V0QDJ8-F1
#
_entry.id   AF-A0A1V0QDJ8-F1
#
_cell.length_a   1.000
_cell.length_b   1.000
_cell.length_c   1.000
_cell.angle_alpha   90.00
_cell.angle_beta   90.00
_cell.angle_gamma   90.00
#
_symmetry.space_group_name_H-M   'P 1'
#
loop_
_entity.id
_entity.type
_entity.pdbx_description
1 polymer ?
#
loop_
_entity_poly.entity_id
_entity_poly.type
_entity_poly.pdbx_seq_one_letter_code
_entity_poly.pdbx_strand_id
1 'polypeptide(L)'
;MKKIKIGLLARIVIAIILGIAIDTFFPAPLVRIFLYIFGIFLNMTHSGQVYSILMVFIKIIGVIFALHIFLLVFQYSIAALFVHKNPFKLLHKMLSAYFTALGTQSSAATIPVTLEQSRKNGVSAEVAGFVIPLCATIHLSGSTLKIVACALALMMMQGIPFDFPLFAGFIFMLGITMVAAPGVPGGAIALIIDKITKKNHAE
;
A
#
# COMPACT_ATOMS: atom_id res chain seq x y z
N MET A 1 -52.59 18.15 0.73
CA MET A 1 -51.32 18.21 1.49
C MET A 1 -51.01 19.67 1.83
N LYS A 2 -51.01 20.05 3.12
CA LYS A 2 -50.71 21.44 3.55
C LYS A 2 -49.21 21.72 3.37
N LYS A 3 -48.85 22.70 2.53
CA LYS A 3 -47.45 23.18 2.43
C LYS A 3 -47.11 23.90 3.74
N ILE A 4 -46.25 23.29 4.55
CA ILE A 4 -45.70 23.93 5.75
C ILE A 4 -44.84 25.11 5.28
N LYS A 5 -45.28 26.34 5.55
CA LYS A 5 -44.51 27.56 5.26
C LYS A 5 -43.50 27.75 6.38
N ILE A 6 -42.29 27.24 6.18
CA ILE A 6 -41.17 27.44 7.11
C ILE A 6 -40.72 28.90 7.02
N GLY A 7 -40.70 29.60 8.15
CA GLY A 7 -40.26 30.99 8.23
C GLY A 7 -38.77 31.16 7.89
N LEU A 8 -38.38 32.37 7.46
CA LEU A 8 -37.00 32.69 7.06
C LEU A 8 -35.97 32.34 8.15
N LEU A 9 -36.30 32.65 9.42
CA LEU A 9 -35.47 32.32 10.57
C LEU A 9 -35.23 30.81 10.71
N ALA A 10 -36.27 30.00 10.58
CA ALA A 10 -36.14 28.55 10.66
C ALA A 10 -35.32 27.97 9.51
N ARG A 11 -35.40 28.55 8.30
CA ARG A 11 -34.54 28.16 7.16
C ARG A 11 -33.06 28.49 7.41
N ILE A 12 -32.78 29.66 7.99
CA ILE A 12 -31.42 30.08 8.35
C ILE A 12 -30.85 29.16 9.43
N VAL A 13 -31.62 28.86 10.48
CA VAL A 13 -31.20 27.96 11.56
C VAL A 13 -30.92 26.55 11.02
N ILE A 14 -31.80 26.02 10.17
CA ILE A 14 -31.58 24.72 9.53
C ILE A 14 -30.29 24.73 8.67
N ALA A 15 -30.06 25.79 7.88
CA ALA A 15 -28.86 25.91 7.04
C ALA A 15 -27.57 25.96 7.86
N ILE A 16 -27.56 26.67 9.01
CA ILE A 16 -26.41 26.75 9.90
C ILE A 16 -26.13 25.38 10.54
N ILE A 17 -27.15 24.70 11.05
CA ILE A 17 -27.01 23.36 11.63
C ILE A 17 -26.49 22.37 10.58
N LEU A 18 -27.02 22.43 9.35
CA LEU A 18 -26.58 21.57 8.26
C LEU A 18 -25.13 21.88 7.85
N GLY A 19 -24.75 23.16 7.79
CA GLY A 19 -23.38 23.59 7.49
C GLY A 19 -22.38 23.10 8.53
N ILE A 20 -22.68 23.26 9.82
CA ILE A 20 -21.84 22.77 10.92
C ILE A 20 -21.76 21.24 10.89
N ALA A 21 -22.87 20.54 10.64
CA ALA A 21 -22.87 19.09 10.54
C ALA A 21 -22.03 18.59 9.35
N ILE A 22 -22.08 19.28 8.21
CA ILE A 22 -21.25 18.98 7.04
C ILE A 22 -19.79 19.26 7.32
N ASP A 23 -19.42 20.39 7.92
CA ASP A 23 -18.02 20.70 8.26
C ASP A 23 -17.45 19.74 9.33
N THR A 24 -18.29 19.27 10.25
CA THR A 24 -17.90 18.31 11.28
C THR A 24 -17.76 16.89 10.71
N PHE A 25 -18.63 16.50 9.77
CA PHE A 25 -18.65 15.17 9.17
C PHE A 25 -17.68 15.04 7.97
N PHE A 26 -17.49 16.13 7.22
CA PHE A 26 -16.56 16.26 6.10
C PHE A 26 -15.56 17.37 6.43
N PRO A 27 -14.48 17.07 7.17
CA PRO A 27 -13.47 18.07 7.48
C PRO A 27 -12.96 18.70 6.17
N ALA A 28 -12.82 20.03 6.15
CA ALA A 28 -12.43 20.79 4.96
C ALA A 28 -11.22 20.20 4.17
N PRO A 29 -10.19 19.59 4.79
CA PRO A 29 -9.14 18.86 4.07
C PRO A 29 -9.66 17.69 3.23
N LEU A 30 -10.64 16.93 3.72
CA LEU A 30 -11.20 15.76 3.04
C LEU A 30 -12.04 16.19 1.83
N VAL A 31 -12.83 17.26 1.97
CA VAL A 31 -13.55 17.86 0.84
C VAL A 31 -12.58 18.39 -0.21
N ARG A 32 -11.48 19.04 0.21
CA ARG A 32 -10.46 19.57 -0.71
C ARG A 32 -9.75 18.46 -1.47
N ILE A 33 -9.37 17.38 -0.81
CA ILE A 33 -8.78 16.20 -1.45
C ILE A 33 -9.75 15.60 -2.46
N PHE A 34 -11.02 15.46 -2.10
CA PHE A 34 -12.05 14.94 -2.98
C PHE A 34 -12.24 15.79 -4.24
N LEU A 35 -12.42 17.11 -4.08
CA LEU A 35 -12.57 18.04 -5.20
C LEU A 35 -11.32 18.11 -6.08
N TYR A 36 -10.13 18.02 -5.49
CA TYR A 36 -8.87 17.99 -6.23
C TYR A 36 -8.74 16.74 -7.09
N ILE A 37 -8.98 15.55 -6.52
CA ILE A 37 -8.98 14.29 -7.26
C ILE A 37 -10.01 14.34 -8.39
N PHE A 38 -11.24 14.78 -8.07
CA PHE A 38 -12.31 14.94 -9.06
C PHE A 38 -11.91 15.91 -10.20
N GLY A 39 -11.28 17.04 -9.88
CA GLY A 39 -10.77 17.99 -10.85
C GLY A 39 -9.70 17.40 -11.79
N ILE A 40 -8.79 16.58 -11.27
CA ILE A 40 -7.81 15.84 -12.09
C ILE A 40 -8.52 14.91 -13.06
N PHE A 41 -9.49 14.12 -12.59
CA PHE A 41 -10.23 13.19 -13.46
C PHE A 41 -11.05 13.92 -14.52
N LEU A 42 -11.68 15.05 -14.18
CA LEU A 42 -12.37 15.90 -15.16
C LEU A 42 -11.41 16.43 -16.22
N ASN A 43 -10.26 16.96 -15.81
CA ASN A 43 -9.24 17.46 -16.74
C ASN A 43 -8.68 16.35 -17.64
N MET A 44 -8.45 15.15 -17.09
CA MET A 44 -8.04 13.98 -17.87
C MET A 44 -9.11 13.54 -18.87
N THR A 45 -10.38 13.59 -18.48
CA THR A 45 -11.51 13.24 -19.35
C THR A 45 -11.64 14.25 -20.49
N HIS A 46 -11.54 15.54 -20.18
CA HIS A 46 -11.58 16.60 -21.18
C HIS A 46 -10.41 16.54 -22.16
N SER A 47 -9.20 16.24 -21.68
CA SER A 47 -8.00 16.09 -22.52
C SER A 47 -7.92 14.76 -23.28
N GLY A 48 -8.89 13.85 -23.11
CA GLY A 48 -8.91 12.53 -23.75
C GLY A 48 -7.82 11.57 -23.27
N GLN A 49 -7.09 11.90 -22.20
CA GLN A 49 -5.92 11.13 -21.73
C GLN A 49 -6.29 9.98 -20.79
N VAL A 50 -7.55 9.87 -20.33
CA VAL A 50 -7.99 8.86 -19.36
C VAL A 50 -7.60 7.45 -19.80
N TYR A 51 -7.89 7.09 -21.05
CA TYR A 51 -7.64 5.74 -21.55
C TYR A 51 -6.15 5.40 -21.53
N SER A 52 -5.30 6.29 -22.07
CA SER A 52 -3.86 6.07 -22.14
C SER A 52 -3.24 5.96 -20.73
N ILE A 53 -3.65 6.82 -19.80
CA ILE A 53 -3.16 6.80 -18.42
C ILE A 53 -3.61 5.52 -17.71
N LEU A 54 -4.89 5.13 -17.85
CA LEU A 54 -5.42 3.91 -17.24
C LEU A 54 -4.70 2.66 -17.77
N MET A 55 -4.40 2.60 -19.07
CA MET A 55 -3.65 1.49 -19.67
C MET A 55 -2.22 1.39 -19.13
N VAL A 56 -1.55 2.51 -18.87
CA VAL A 56 -0.24 2.52 -18.21
C VAL A 56 -0.34 1.97 -16.78
N PHE A 57 -1.34 2.41 -16.00
CA PHE A 57 -1.54 1.89 -14.65
C PHE A 57 -1.81 0.38 -14.62
N ILE A 58 -2.67 -0.12 -15.52
CA ILE A 58 -2.95 -1.56 -15.61
C ILE A 58 -1.68 -2.35 -15.92
N LYS A 59 -0.83 -1.86 -16.85
CA LYS A 59 0.46 -2.50 -17.16
C LYS A 59 1.39 -2.53 -15.95
N ILE A 60 1.54 -1.40 -15.25
CA ILE A 60 2.39 -1.31 -14.05
C ILE A 60 1.90 -2.26 -12.96
N ILE A 61 0.60 -2.26 -12.68
CA ILE A 61 -0.02 -3.15 -11.68
C ILE A 61 0.20 -4.62 -12.08
N GLY A 62 -0.01 -4.97 -13.36
CA GLY A 62 0.21 -6.31 -13.87
C GLY A 62 1.65 -6.80 -13.67
N VAL A 63 2.64 -5.95 -14.00
CA VAL A 63 4.07 -6.27 -13.79
C VAL A 63 4.38 -6.45 -12.31
N ILE A 64 3.92 -5.53 -11.46
CA ILE A 64 4.12 -5.63 -10.01
C ILE A 64 3.51 -6.90 -9.44
N PHE A 65 2.30 -7.24 -9.86
CA PHE A 65 1.62 -8.44 -9.41
C PHE A 65 2.37 -9.71 -9.84
N ALA A 66 2.80 -9.78 -11.10
CA ALA A 66 3.61 -10.89 -11.61
C ALA A 66 4.93 -11.04 -10.85
N LEU A 67 5.64 -9.93 -10.61
CA LEU A 67 6.87 -9.91 -9.82
C LEU A 67 6.64 -10.35 -8.36
N HIS A 68 5.50 -9.99 -7.78
CA HIS A 68 5.14 -10.39 -6.41
C HIS A 68 4.88 -11.90 -6.32
N ILE A 69 4.13 -12.46 -7.28
CA ILE A 69 3.92 -13.91 -7.39
C ILE A 69 5.25 -14.65 -7.60
N PHE A 70 6.10 -14.13 -8.49
CA PHE A 70 7.44 -14.68 -8.72
C PHE A 70 8.26 -14.70 -7.43
N LEU A 71 8.32 -13.57 -6.70
CA LEU A 71 9.05 -13.46 -5.44
C LEU A 71 8.55 -14.47 -4.39
N LEU A 72 7.23 -14.64 -4.27
CA LEU A 72 6.62 -15.62 -3.35
C LEU A 72 7.02 -17.05 -3.74
N VAL A 73 6.85 -17.43 -5.00
CA VAL A 73 7.22 -18.78 -5.47
C VAL A 73 8.71 -19.02 -5.27
N PHE A 74 9.56 -18.03 -5.55
CA PHE A 74 11.01 -18.11 -5.36
C PHE A 74 11.38 -18.33 -3.88
N GLN A 75 10.84 -17.54 -2.96
CA GLN A 75 11.09 -17.68 -1.53
C GLN A 75 10.63 -19.04 -0.98
N TYR A 76 9.43 -19.50 -1.37
CA TYR A 76 8.93 -20.81 -0.96
C TYR A 76 9.71 -21.95 -1.58
N SER A 77 10.22 -21.79 -2.80
CA SER A 77 11.09 -22.78 -3.46
C SER A 77 12.41 -22.93 -2.69
N ILE A 78 13.02 -21.83 -2.28
CA ILE A 78 14.22 -21.87 -1.44
C ILE A 78 13.92 -22.57 -0.11
N ALA A 79 12.85 -22.18 0.59
CA ALA A 79 12.47 -22.82 1.85
C ALA A 79 12.21 -24.32 1.68
N ALA A 80 11.49 -24.69 0.63
CA ALA A 80 11.16 -26.07 0.25
C ALA A 80 12.39 -26.95 0.03
N LEU A 81 13.47 -26.40 -0.55
CA LEU A 81 14.74 -27.12 -0.73
C LEU A 81 15.35 -27.51 0.61
N PHE A 82 15.33 -26.62 1.60
CA PHE A 82 15.90 -26.91 2.93
C PHE A 82 15.05 -27.86 3.77
N VAL A 83 13.72 -27.81 3.63
CA VAL A 83 12.82 -28.67 4.42
C VAL A 83 12.38 -29.94 3.67
N HIS A 84 12.86 -30.14 2.44
CA HIS A 84 12.50 -31.23 1.53
C HIS A 84 10.97 -31.43 1.37
N LYS A 85 10.22 -30.33 1.21
CA LYS A 85 8.76 -30.34 0.98
C LYS A 85 8.42 -29.69 -0.36
N ASN A 86 7.21 -29.92 -0.87
CA ASN A 86 6.74 -29.25 -2.09
C ASN A 86 6.43 -27.76 -1.80
N PRO A 87 7.02 -26.79 -2.55
CA PRO A 87 6.82 -25.36 -2.31
C PRO A 87 5.37 -24.90 -2.51
N PHE A 88 4.67 -25.45 -3.50
CA PHE A 88 3.26 -25.12 -3.74
C PHE A 88 2.35 -25.62 -2.62
N LYS A 89 2.67 -26.76 -1.99
CA LYS A 89 1.93 -27.26 -0.82
C LYS A 89 2.14 -26.36 0.40
N LEU A 90 3.36 -25.85 0.61
CA LEU A 90 3.67 -24.89 1.67
C LEU A 90 2.93 -23.56 1.43
N LEU A 91 2.93 -23.06 0.20
CA LEU A 91 2.25 -21.83 -0.20
C LEU A 91 0.73 -21.96 -0.09
N HIS A 92 0.16 -23.09 -0.52
CA HIS A 92 -1.28 -23.34 -0.47
C HIS A 92 -1.83 -23.28 0.97
N LYS A 93 -1.10 -23.86 1.93
CA LYS A 93 -1.45 -23.75 3.36
C LYS A 93 -1.45 -22.32 3.87
N MET A 94 -0.72 -21.41 3.24
CA MET A 94 -0.60 -20.01 3.67
C MET A 94 -1.63 -19.09 3.01
N LEU A 95 -2.49 -19.60 2.09
CA LEU A 95 -3.46 -18.79 1.34
C LEU A 95 -4.36 -17.94 2.24
N SER A 96 -4.84 -18.49 3.36
CA SER A 96 -5.67 -17.73 4.30
C SER A 96 -4.95 -16.50 4.84
N ALA A 97 -3.66 -16.62 5.20
CA ALA A 97 -2.85 -15.48 5.62
C ALA A 97 -2.67 -14.46 4.49
N TYR A 98 -2.46 -14.92 3.25
CA TYR A 98 -2.34 -14.02 2.10
C TYR A 98 -3.64 -13.27 1.78
N PHE A 99 -4.80 -13.92 1.88
CA PHE A 99 -6.09 -13.24 1.70
C PHE A 99 -6.36 -12.23 2.82
N THR A 100 -6.02 -12.55 4.07
CA THR A 100 -6.08 -11.59 5.17
C THR A 100 -5.14 -10.41 4.94
N ALA A 101 -3.91 -10.64 4.48
CA ALA A 101 -2.96 -9.58 4.17
C ALA A 101 -3.43 -8.70 3.00
N LEU A 102 -4.04 -9.30 1.97
CA LEU A 102 -4.62 -8.58 0.84
C LEU A 102 -5.78 -7.67 1.30
N GLY A 103 -6.68 -8.19 2.13
CA GLY A 103 -7.85 -7.45 2.62
C GLY A 103 -7.50 -6.35 3.61
N THR A 104 -6.61 -6.64 4.56
CA THR A 104 -6.21 -5.69 5.62
C THR A 104 -5.12 -4.72 5.19
N GLN A 105 -4.31 -5.09 4.18
CA GLN A 105 -3.12 -4.36 3.74
C GLN A 105 -2.13 -4.10 4.89
N SER A 106 -2.11 -4.97 5.92
CA SER A 106 -1.27 -4.82 7.11
C SER A 106 -0.61 -6.13 7.51
N SER A 107 0.72 -6.12 7.65
CA SER A 107 1.48 -7.25 8.18
C SER A 107 1.13 -7.52 9.64
N ALA A 108 0.97 -6.46 10.44
CA ALA A 108 0.62 -6.59 11.86
C ALA A 108 -0.77 -7.24 12.06
N ALA A 109 -1.77 -6.82 11.27
CA ALA A 109 -3.12 -7.40 11.33
C ALA A 109 -3.16 -8.88 10.88
N THR A 110 -2.15 -9.33 10.12
CA THR A 110 -2.09 -10.70 9.57
C THR A 110 -1.36 -11.67 10.51
N ILE A 111 -0.70 -11.20 11.58
CA ILE A 111 0.10 -12.03 12.50
C ILE A 111 -0.70 -13.25 13.03
N PRO A 112 -1.94 -13.12 13.56
CA PRO A 112 -2.66 -14.25 14.15
C PRO A 112 -2.91 -15.37 13.13
N VAL A 113 -3.34 -15.02 11.92
CA VAL A 113 -3.62 -15.98 10.85
C VAL A 113 -2.31 -16.62 10.36
N THR A 114 -1.24 -15.83 10.25
CA THR A 114 0.08 -16.31 9.82
C THR A 114 0.67 -17.32 10.80
N LEU A 115 0.52 -17.10 12.11
CA LEU A 115 0.94 -18.04 13.16
C LEU A 115 0.25 -19.40 13.00
N GLU A 116 -1.07 -19.40 12.80
CA GLU A 116 -1.85 -20.63 12.63
C GLU A 116 -1.43 -21.39 11.37
N GLN A 117 -1.33 -20.71 10.23
CA GLN A 117 -0.95 -21.35 8.97
C GLN A 117 0.51 -21.84 8.96
N SER A 118 1.42 -21.14 9.65
CA SER A 118 2.82 -21.56 9.78
C SER A 118 2.94 -22.84 10.63
N ARG A 119 2.14 -22.97 11.69
CA ARG A 119 2.04 -24.21 12.47
C ARG A 119 1.52 -25.37 11.62
N LYS A 120 0.52 -25.13 10.75
CA LYS A 120 0.05 -26.12 9.76
C LYS A 120 1.13 -26.53 8.75
N ASN A 121 2.13 -25.69 8.51
CA ASN A 121 3.32 -26.02 7.73
C ASN A 121 4.37 -26.85 8.48
N GLY A 122 4.18 -27.05 9.78
CA GLY A 122 5.06 -27.84 10.65
C GLY A 122 6.14 -27.01 11.36
N VAL A 123 5.98 -25.68 11.43
CA VAL A 123 6.85 -24.82 12.23
C VAL A 123 6.47 -24.95 13.71
N SER A 124 7.46 -25.10 14.59
CA SER A 124 7.21 -25.18 16.04
C SER A 124 6.58 -23.88 16.56
N ALA A 125 5.77 -24.00 17.64
CA ALA A 125 5.04 -22.86 18.19
C ALA A 125 5.97 -21.75 18.68
N GLU A 126 7.13 -22.11 19.24
CA GLU A 126 8.16 -21.19 19.75
C GLU A 126 8.82 -20.41 18.61
N VAL A 127 9.27 -21.12 17.56
CA VAL A 127 9.91 -20.49 16.39
C VAL A 127 8.91 -19.59 15.67
N ALA A 128 7.69 -20.07 15.43
CA ALA A 128 6.64 -19.26 14.81
C ALA A 128 6.29 -18.02 15.66
N GLY A 129 6.19 -18.21 16.98
CA GLY A 129 5.84 -17.15 17.95
C GLY A 129 6.85 -16.01 18.01
N PHE A 130 8.12 -16.29 17.74
CA PHE A 130 9.17 -15.27 17.69
C PHE A 130 9.38 -14.70 16.28
N VAL A 131 9.54 -15.56 15.28
CA VAL A 131 9.97 -15.15 13.93
C VAL A 131 8.88 -14.38 13.19
N ILE A 132 7.60 -14.76 13.32
CA ILE A 132 6.52 -14.11 12.56
C ILE A 132 6.29 -12.66 13.00
N PRO A 133 6.16 -12.34 14.30
CA PRO A 133 6.06 -10.94 14.74
C PRO A 133 7.28 -10.12 14.37
N LEU A 134 8.49 -10.67 14.51
CA LEU A 134 9.72 -9.99 14.12
C LEU A 134 9.71 -9.65 12.62
N CYS A 135 9.43 -10.64 11.76
CA CYS A 135 9.39 -10.48 10.31
C CYS A 135 8.23 -9.59 9.84
N ALA A 136 7.13 -9.48 10.59
CA ALA A 136 6.05 -8.54 10.27
C ALA A 136 6.51 -7.07 10.23
N THR A 137 7.63 -6.75 10.88
CA THR A 137 8.26 -5.43 10.85
C THR A 137 9.46 -5.37 9.91
N ILE A 138 10.38 -6.33 9.97
CA ILE A 138 11.66 -6.22 9.25
C ILE A 138 11.64 -6.80 7.83
N HIS A 139 10.70 -7.70 7.52
CA HIS A 139 10.64 -8.39 6.22
C HIS A 139 9.73 -7.62 5.23
N LEU A 140 10.26 -6.52 4.69
CA LEU A 140 9.54 -5.62 3.77
C LEU A 140 9.91 -5.82 2.29
N SER A 141 10.13 -7.07 1.89
CA SER A 141 10.51 -7.43 0.52
C SER A 141 9.47 -7.01 -0.52
N GLY A 142 8.18 -7.27 -0.23
CA GLY A 142 7.07 -6.88 -1.11
C GLY A 142 6.91 -5.37 -1.27
N SER A 143 7.13 -4.58 -0.21
CA SER A 143 7.09 -3.12 -0.27
C SER A 143 8.28 -2.57 -1.06
N THR A 144 9.48 -3.10 -0.79
CA THR A 144 10.69 -2.71 -1.51
C THR A 144 10.55 -2.97 -3.01
N LEU A 145 10.08 -4.15 -3.41
CA LEU A 145 9.81 -4.51 -4.81
C LEU A 145 8.87 -3.50 -5.47
N LYS A 146 7.75 -3.18 -4.82
CA LYS A 146 6.77 -2.20 -5.35
C LYS A 146 7.37 -0.81 -5.52
N ILE A 147 8.09 -0.33 -4.51
CA ILE A 147 8.71 1.00 -4.53
C ILE A 147 9.75 1.09 -5.64
N VAL A 148 10.62 0.09 -5.76
CA VAL A 148 11.67 0.03 -6.80
C VAL A 148 11.05 -0.06 -8.19
N ALA A 149 10.06 -0.92 -8.40
CA ALA A 149 9.37 -1.06 -9.67
C ALA A 149 8.66 0.24 -10.09
N CYS A 150 7.96 0.89 -9.17
CA CYS A 150 7.31 2.18 -9.43
C CYS A 150 8.32 3.30 -9.72
N ALA A 151 9.42 3.38 -8.95
CA ALA A 151 10.46 4.38 -9.18
C ALA A 151 11.09 4.22 -10.57
N LEU A 152 11.43 2.99 -10.96
CA LEU A 152 11.97 2.70 -12.29
C LEU A 152 10.97 3.07 -13.39
N ALA A 153 9.71 2.68 -13.25
CA ALA A 153 8.66 3.02 -14.22
C ALA A 153 8.51 4.54 -14.39
N LEU A 154 8.51 5.30 -13.28
CA LEU A 154 8.42 6.76 -13.32
C LEU A 154 9.63 7.40 -14.00
N MET A 155 10.85 6.93 -13.69
CA MET A 155 12.06 7.44 -14.35
C MET A 155 12.03 7.19 -15.85
N MET A 156 11.63 5.98 -16.27
CA MET A 156 11.43 5.65 -17.68
C MET A 156 10.39 6.55 -18.36
N MET A 157 9.26 6.82 -17.69
CA MET A 157 8.20 7.69 -18.22
C MET A 157 8.62 9.15 -18.34
N GLN A 158 9.45 9.64 -17.42
CA GLN A 158 9.93 11.02 -17.41
C GLN A 158 11.22 11.22 -18.24
N GLY A 159 11.76 10.15 -18.83
CA GLY A 159 13.03 10.21 -19.55
C GLY A 159 14.22 10.51 -18.64
N ILE A 160 14.10 10.26 -17.34
CA ILE A 160 15.19 10.45 -16.38
C ILE A 160 16.18 9.29 -16.56
N PRO A 161 17.48 9.56 -16.77
CA PRO A 161 18.48 8.52 -16.88
C PRO A 161 18.49 7.64 -15.63
N PHE A 162 18.52 6.33 -15.83
CA PHE A 162 18.65 5.34 -14.78
C PHE A 162 19.77 4.35 -15.13
N ASP A 163 20.51 3.93 -14.14
CA ASP A 163 21.53 2.91 -14.29
C ASP A 163 21.50 1.92 -13.11
N PHE A 164 22.29 0.85 -13.23
CA PHE A 164 22.37 -0.17 -12.20
C PHE A 164 22.97 0.34 -10.89
N PRO A 165 24.09 1.10 -10.87
CA PRO A 165 24.65 1.65 -9.63
C PRO A 165 23.66 2.50 -8.83
N LEU A 166 22.89 3.37 -9.50
CA LEU A 166 21.85 4.18 -8.88
C LEU A 166 20.80 3.31 -8.19
N PHE A 167 20.27 2.32 -8.91
CA PHE A 167 19.23 1.44 -8.37
C PHE A 167 19.76 0.48 -7.30
N ALA A 168 21.00 0.02 -7.40
CA ALA A 168 21.65 -0.75 -6.35
C ALA A 168 21.75 0.07 -5.06
N GLY A 169 22.27 1.31 -5.14
CA GLY A 169 22.33 2.23 -4.01
C GLY A 169 20.95 2.53 -3.42
N PHE A 170 19.95 2.76 -4.28
CA PHE A 170 18.57 2.98 -3.86
C PHE A 170 18.00 1.77 -3.10
N ILE A 171 18.21 0.54 -3.60
CA ILE A 171 17.76 -0.69 -2.95
C ILE A 171 18.43 -0.88 -1.59
N PHE A 172 19.74 -0.63 -1.46
CA PHE A 172 20.44 -0.72 -0.18
C PHE A 172 19.94 0.31 0.83
N MET A 173 19.75 1.56 0.39
CA MET A 173 19.17 2.62 1.22
C MET A 173 17.76 2.26 1.70
N LEU A 174 16.92 1.70 0.81
CA LEU A 174 15.60 1.17 1.19
C LEU A 174 15.73 0.04 2.20
N GLY A 175 16.66 -0.90 2.01
CA GLY A 175 16.88 -2.01 2.94
C GLY A 175 17.12 -1.54 4.37
N ILE A 176 17.95 -0.50 4.55
CA ILE A 176 18.22 0.08 5.88
C ILE A 176 17.01 0.88 6.40
N THR A 177 16.42 1.71 5.55
CA THR A 177 15.34 2.62 5.96
C THR A 177 14.07 1.85 6.34
N MET A 178 13.75 0.79 5.61
CA MET A 178 12.49 0.07 5.75
C MET A 178 12.39 -0.70 7.07
N VAL A 179 13.49 -0.99 7.76
CA VAL A 179 13.46 -1.58 9.11
C VAL A 179 12.63 -0.73 10.10
N ALA A 180 12.58 0.59 9.89
CA ALA A 180 11.79 1.52 10.71
C ALA A 180 10.35 1.71 10.21
N ALA A 181 9.95 1.10 9.10
CA ALA A 181 8.62 1.30 8.53
C ALA A 181 7.57 0.49 9.33
N PRO A 182 6.44 1.11 9.72
CA PRO A 182 5.38 0.39 10.42
C PRO A 182 4.65 -0.56 9.47
N GLY A 183 4.28 -1.75 9.96
CA GLY A 183 3.54 -2.78 9.24
C GLY A 183 2.03 -2.47 9.05
N VAL A 184 1.70 -1.22 8.76
CA VAL A 184 0.33 -0.69 8.58
C VAL A 184 0.14 -0.18 7.14
N PRO A 185 -1.11 -0.01 6.66
CA PRO A 185 -1.38 0.48 5.32
C PRO A 185 -0.68 1.82 5.07
N GLY A 186 0.11 1.90 3.99
CA GLY A 186 0.86 3.10 3.62
C GLY A 186 2.12 3.41 4.44
N GLY A 187 2.45 2.61 5.46
CA GLY A 187 3.55 2.90 6.40
C GLY A 187 4.92 3.13 5.75
N ALA A 188 5.28 2.30 4.75
CA ALA A 188 6.53 2.43 4.02
C ALA A 188 6.64 3.75 3.22
N ILE A 189 5.56 4.16 2.56
CA ILE A 189 5.54 5.39 1.77
C ILE A 189 5.58 6.62 2.67
N ALA A 190 4.84 6.60 3.78
CA ALA A 190 4.85 7.67 4.78
C ALA A 190 6.27 7.90 5.33
N LEU A 191 7.01 6.84 5.66
CA LEU A 191 8.38 6.94 6.14
C LEU A 191 9.33 7.54 5.08
N ILE A 192 9.21 7.10 3.82
CA ILE A 192 10.05 7.61 2.72
C ILE A 192 9.79 9.11 2.51
N ILE A 193 8.52 9.53 2.49
CA ILE A 193 8.15 10.94 2.35
C ILE A 193 8.70 11.76 3.52
N ASP A 194 8.58 11.29 4.76
CA ASP A 194 9.14 11.97 5.94
C ASP A 194 10.65 12.16 5.81
N LYS A 195 11.38 11.11 5.42
CA LYS A 195 12.84 11.19 5.21
C LYS A 195 13.23 12.17 4.11
N ILE A 196 12.54 12.13 2.97
CA ILE A 196 12.81 13.06 1.85
C ILE A 196 12.52 14.51 2.27
N THR A 197 11.41 14.73 2.97
CA THR A 197 11.01 16.06 3.43
C THR A 197 12.03 16.63 4.42
N LYS A 198 12.46 15.84 5.41
CA LYS A 198 13.48 16.26 6.38
C LYS A 198 14.82 16.56 5.73
N LYS A 199 15.23 15.78 4.71
CA LYS A 199 16.46 16.05 3.96
C LYS A 199 16.40 17.43 3.28
N ASN A 200 15.29 17.74 2.61
CA ASN A 200 15.13 19.02 1.91
C ASN A 200 15.06 20.25 2.84
N HIS A 201 14.82 20.05 4.14
CA HIS A 201 14.88 21.13 5.14
C HIS A 201 16.24 21.26 5.84
N ALA A 202 17.15 20.31 5.61
CA ALA A 202 18.51 20.31 6.16
C ALA A 202 19.56 20.85 5.18
N GLU A 203 19.18 21.04 3.91
CA GLU A 203 19.93 21.72 2.84
C GLU A 203 19.42 23.16 2.66
#